data_AF-A0A969V7P5-F1
#
_entry.id   AF-A0A969V7P5-F1
#
_cell.length_a   1.000
_cell.length_b   1.000
_cell.length_c   1.000
_cell.angle_alpha   90.00
_cell.angle_beta   90.00
_cell.angle_gamma   90.00
#
_symmetry.space_group_name_H-M   'P 1'
#
loop_
_entity.id
_entity.type
_entity.pdbx_description
1 polymer ?
#
loop_
_entity_poly.entity_id
_entity_poly.type
_entity_poly.pdbx_seq_one_letter_code
_entity_poly.pdbx_strand_id
1 'polypeptide(L)'
;MKLVKILFALTIETIDWFYPLVLTVIAGFLEAWLIFSRFPEINTLVLVAIFPLLYLFWLFLFLCLSALGTTLLFRFVKKPKFLEANLVEDWQSLLQFSPTNISYKLIGLIATFPFLNYFKGTPIPMKWLRNLVIRAYAPEVNIGKQSLVLMWLEDPDLTYVGDNVVIGTECHIVAHATNTTSDGKLRYISEPIVIGNKSTIGGSTRIGMGVKIEEEAIVEVGSNVLPYTRIGRGEIWGGNPAVFLRKRNEFANEAKPKSSQKQIASSQLNEIIANAIRLPLEEISDDLNSENCMAWDSLATMSIAASLYDRFSIRVPAKDIFKLNSCKSIEQLIAAHTDNNPDNSDAVSTPKQDTEIPNNPELLPLYNPEAVTQALARRFAESMPKGDKKIVIAATFTAQPLGSTLELWCKAFGISFSVEFGEFNQLEQTLLSPESVFISNQNGLNVVLTRPEDLISDGDQDGMIRASQLLDAISSYAENQKGLIVSNLPPAVSPFFMESINKSKNYAFGGKSNWKKWREFISLILPELLRKLDDKMHRMHHLRRSLALPIPK
;
A
#
# COMPACT_ATOMS: atom_id res chain seq x y z
N MET A 1 -43.40 12.58 21.96
CA MET A 1 -42.21 11.77 22.34
C MET A 1 -41.00 12.02 21.44
N LYS A 2 -41.14 12.01 20.09
CA LYS A 2 -40.02 12.26 19.15
C LYS A 2 -39.37 13.66 19.31
N LEU A 3 -40.17 14.72 19.39
CA LEU A 3 -39.68 16.09 19.60
C LEU A 3 -38.85 16.24 20.88
N VAL A 4 -39.27 15.59 21.97
CA VAL A 4 -38.56 15.61 23.26
C VAL A 4 -37.19 14.95 23.14
N LYS A 5 -37.09 13.80 22.47
CA LYS A 5 -35.80 13.12 22.23
C LYS A 5 -34.84 13.99 21.41
N ILE A 6 -35.34 14.65 20.37
CA ILE A 6 -34.55 15.56 19.54
C ILE A 6 -34.05 16.76 20.37
N LEU A 7 -34.90 17.33 21.23
CA LEU A 7 -34.50 18.43 22.11
C LEU A 7 -33.39 18.01 23.07
N PHE A 8 -33.45 16.81 23.65
CA PHE A 8 -32.38 16.25 24.48
C PHE A 8 -31.08 16.07 23.68
N ALA A 9 -31.14 15.50 22.48
CA ALA A 9 -29.98 15.32 21.61
C ALA A 9 -29.31 16.66 21.26
N LEU A 10 -30.11 17.66 20.87
CA LEU A 10 -29.60 19.02 20.59
C LEU A 10 -28.97 19.67 21.81
N THR A 11 -29.54 19.45 23.00
CA THR A 11 -28.99 19.98 24.26
C THR A 11 -27.62 19.38 24.55
N ILE A 12 -27.47 18.05 24.38
CA ILE A 12 -26.18 17.37 24.57
C ILE A 12 -25.14 17.87 23.57
N GLU A 13 -25.46 17.95 22.28
CA GLU A 13 -24.53 18.47 21.27
C GLU A 13 -24.11 19.92 21.55
N THR A 14 -25.06 20.75 22.01
CA THR A 14 -24.79 22.14 22.41
C THR A 14 -23.81 22.15 23.59
N ILE A 15 -24.03 21.33 24.61
CA ILE A 15 -23.11 21.20 25.75
C ILE A 15 -21.72 20.76 25.27
N ASP A 16 -21.64 19.73 24.43
CA ASP A 16 -20.36 19.23 23.90
C ASP A 16 -19.59 20.32 23.13
N TRP A 17 -20.30 21.16 22.38
CA TRP A 17 -19.71 22.29 21.63
C TRP A 17 -19.19 23.41 22.52
N PHE A 18 -19.97 23.81 23.53
CA PHE A 18 -19.60 24.91 24.40
C PHE A 18 -18.66 24.50 25.54
N TYR A 19 -18.59 23.21 25.89
CA TYR A 19 -17.77 22.74 27.01
C TYR A 19 -16.30 23.21 26.94
N PRO A 20 -15.56 23.06 25.82
CA PRO A 20 -14.20 23.56 25.72
C PRO A 20 -14.09 25.08 25.88
N LEU A 21 -15.07 25.83 25.35
CA LEU A 21 -15.13 27.30 25.44
C LEU A 21 -15.49 27.78 26.85
N VAL A 22 -16.29 27.03 27.59
CA VAL A 22 -16.58 27.35 28.99
C VAL A 22 -15.31 27.18 29.83
N LEU A 23 -14.50 26.16 29.56
CA LEU A 23 -13.23 25.95 30.26
C LEU A 23 -12.23 27.08 30.01
N THR A 24 -12.15 27.63 28.79
CA THR A 24 -11.26 28.79 28.50
C THR A 24 -11.68 30.02 29.30
N VAL A 25 -13.00 30.27 29.39
CA VAL A 25 -13.57 31.37 30.16
C VAL A 25 -13.36 31.18 31.67
N ILE A 26 -13.60 29.98 32.20
CA ILE A 26 -13.38 29.67 33.62
C ILE A 26 -11.90 29.87 33.98
N ALA A 27 -10.98 29.39 33.15
CA ALA A 27 -9.54 29.60 33.36
C ALA A 27 -9.18 31.09 33.41
N GLY A 28 -9.76 31.90 32.53
CA GLY A 28 -9.57 33.36 32.51
C GLY A 28 -10.13 34.06 33.75
N PHE A 29 -11.33 33.69 34.19
CA PHE A 29 -11.90 34.22 35.43
C PHE A 29 -11.07 33.85 36.65
N LEU A 30 -10.60 32.59 36.73
CA LEU A 30 -9.78 32.12 37.83
C LEU A 30 -8.44 32.85 37.89
N GLU A 31 -7.78 33.02 36.74
CA GLU A 31 -6.56 33.81 36.63
C GLU A 31 -6.79 35.26 37.10
N ALA A 32 -7.79 35.93 36.54
CA ALA A 32 -8.09 37.32 36.87
C ALA A 32 -8.40 37.48 38.36
N TRP A 33 -9.21 36.57 38.92
CA TRP A 33 -9.53 36.56 40.34
C TRP A 33 -8.28 36.39 41.21
N LEU A 34 -7.35 35.48 40.86
CA LEU A 34 -6.09 35.30 41.58
C LEU A 34 -5.20 36.55 41.53
N ILE A 35 -5.13 37.21 40.38
CA ILE A 35 -4.29 38.42 40.21
C ILE A 35 -4.86 39.58 41.04
N PHE A 36 -6.14 39.91 40.87
CA PHE A 36 -6.75 41.06 41.53
C PHE A 36 -6.96 40.87 43.03
N SER A 37 -7.10 39.62 43.50
CA SER A 37 -7.12 39.33 44.95
C SER A 37 -5.74 39.48 45.59
N ARG A 38 -4.67 39.11 44.88
CA ARG A 38 -3.30 39.17 45.43
C ARG A 38 -2.63 40.53 45.26
N PHE A 39 -2.98 41.25 44.19
CA PHE A 39 -2.41 42.53 43.77
C PHE A 39 -3.54 43.53 43.40
N PRO A 40 -4.33 44.00 44.36
CA PRO A 40 -5.48 44.88 44.09
C PRO A 40 -5.09 46.23 43.47
N GLU A 41 -3.86 46.69 43.68
CA GLU A 41 -3.35 47.98 43.16
C GLU A 41 -2.53 47.84 41.85
N ILE A 42 -2.61 46.69 41.17
CA ILE A 42 -1.87 46.48 39.93
C ILE A 42 -2.31 47.45 38.83
N ASN A 43 -1.36 48.16 38.22
CA ASN A 43 -1.65 49.13 37.17
C ASN A 43 -1.66 48.49 35.76
N THR A 44 -2.29 49.17 34.80
CA THR A 44 -2.44 48.67 33.43
C THR A 44 -1.10 48.49 32.71
N LEU A 45 -0.10 49.35 32.97
CA LEU A 45 1.21 49.24 32.33
C LEU A 45 1.93 47.96 32.75
N VAL A 46 1.85 47.60 34.03
CA VAL A 46 2.40 46.35 34.55
C VAL A 46 1.67 45.17 33.91
N LEU A 47 0.33 45.20 33.85
CA LEU A 47 -0.47 44.15 33.20
C LEU A 47 -0.08 43.92 31.74
N VAL A 48 0.11 44.99 30.96
CA VAL A 48 0.58 44.90 29.57
C VAL A 48 1.99 44.31 29.51
N ALA A 49 2.89 44.73 30.40
CA ALA A 49 4.26 44.23 30.42
C ALA A 49 4.34 42.73 30.76
N ILE A 50 3.47 42.23 31.64
CA ILE A 50 3.44 40.82 32.06
C ILE A 50 2.46 39.96 31.24
N PHE A 51 1.72 40.54 30.28
CA PHE A 51 0.70 39.84 29.49
C PHE A 51 1.15 38.50 28.89
N PRO A 52 2.39 38.36 28.34
CA PRO A 52 2.86 37.07 27.87
C PRO A 52 2.94 36.00 28.97
N LEU A 53 3.30 36.38 30.20
CA LEU A 53 3.35 35.48 31.35
C LEU A 53 1.94 35.12 31.83
N LEU A 54 1.01 36.09 31.80
CA LEU A 54 -0.41 35.83 32.07
C LEU A 54 -0.97 34.81 31.08
N TYR A 55 -0.75 35.02 29.77
CA TYR A 55 -1.17 34.05 28.77
C TYR A 55 -0.66 32.62 29.05
N LEU A 56 0.61 32.47 29.45
CA LEU A 56 1.16 31.16 29.80
C LEU A 56 0.53 30.57 31.08
N PHE A 57 0.24 31.41 32.08
CA PHE A 57 -0.41 31.00 33.31
C PHE A 57 -1.87 30.60 33.07
N TRP A 58 -2.62 31.40 32.32
CA TRP A 58 -3.95 31.07 31.81
C TRP A 58 -3.96 29.75 31.06
N LEU A 59 -3.03 29.56 30.12
CA LEU A 59 -2.92 28.34 29.32
C LEU A 59 -2.67 27.13 30.23
N PHE A 60 -1.79 27.26 31.23
CA PHE A 60 -1.56 26.21 32.22
C PHE A 60 -2.83 25.88 33.03
N LEU A 61 -3.57 26.89 33.50
CA LEU A 61 -4.84 26.68 34.20
C LEU A 61 -5.88 25.98 33.32
N PHE A 62 -6.02 26.43 32.07
CA PHE A 62 -6.91 25.82 31.09
C PHE A 62 -6.57 24.34 30.85
N LEU A 63 -5.29 24.01 30.64
CA LEU A 63 -4.85 22.62 30.46
C LEU A 63 -5.13 21.76 31.69
N CYS A 64 -4.88 22.29 32.89
CA CYS A 64 -5.17 21.59 34.16
C CYS A 64 -6.66 21.33 34.36
N LEU A 65 -7.50 22.34 34.13
CA LEU A 65 -8.97 22.23 34.21
C LEU A 65 -9.50 21.24 33.18
N SER A 66 -8.97 21.29 31.95
CA SER A 66 -9.34 20.36 30.88
C SER A 66 -8.94 18.93 31.22
N ALA A 67 -7.74 18.72 31.75
CA ALA A 67 -7.25 17.40 32.18
C ALA A 67 -8.07 16.83 33.34
N LEU A 68 -8.48 17.67 34.28
CA LEU A 68 -9.39 17.27 35.34
C LEU A 68 -10.77 16.91 34.77
N GLY A 69 -11.31 17.76 33.89
CA GLY A 69 -12.60 17.57 33.24
C GLY A 69 -12.69 16.28 32.43
N THR A 70 -11.71 16.01 31.56
CA THR A 70 -11.66 14.76 30.78
C THR A 70 -11.59 13.55 31.69
N THR A 71 -10.76 13.59 32.74
CA THR A 71 -10.67 12.50 33.73
C THR A 71 -12.01 12.22 34.41
N LEU A 72 -12.74 13.27 34.79
CA LEU A 72 -14.05 13.15 35.41
C LEU A 72 -15.09 12.61 34.42
N LEU A 73 -15.12 13.09 33.19
CA LEU A 73 -16.05 12.60 32.16
C LEU A 73 -15.86 11.10 31.89
N PHE A 74 -14.62 10.67 31.69
CA PHE A 74 -14.31 9.26 31.40
C PHE A 74 -14.37 8.35 32.64
N ARG A 75 -14.45 8.90 33.85
CA ARG A 75 -14.75 8.13 35.07
C ARG A 75 -16.16 7.54 35.03
N PHE A 76 -17.12 8.25 34.43
CA PHE A 76 -18.51 7.83 34.36
C PHE A 76 -18.87 7.12 33.05
N VAL A 77 -18.19 7.46 31.95
CA VAL A 77 -18.52 6.95 30.61
C VAL A 77 -17.24 6.48 29.92
N LYS A 78 -17.17 5.20 29.59
CA LYS A 78 -16.03 4.64 28.84
C LYS A 78 -16.18 4.93 27.36
N LYS A 79 -15.06 5.21 26.68
CA LYS A 79 -15.01 5.33 25.22
C LYS A 79 -15.57 4.04 24.58
N PRO A 80 -16.58 4.14 23.69
CA PRO A 80 -17.21 2.96 23.13
C PRO A 80 -16.27 2.25 22.15
N LYS A 81 -16.18 0.92 22.24
CA LYS A 81 -15.47 0.11 21.23
C LYS A 81 -16.22 0.08 19.89
N PHE A 82 -17.55 0.01 19.98
CA PHE A 82 -18.45 0.00 18.85
C PHE A 82 -19.70 0.79 19.22
N LEU A 83 -20.15 1.66 18.34
CA LEU A 83 -21.40 2.40 18.45
C LEU A 83 -22.03 2.48 17.06
N GLU A 84 -23.30 2.12 16.95
CA GLU A 84 -24.09 2.34 15.74
C GLU A 84 -25.43 2.97 16.14
N ALA A 85 -25.61 4.25 15.83
CA ALA A 85 -26.78 4.99 16.26
C ALA A 85 -27.17 6.11 15.29
N ASN A 86 -28.46 6.41 15.24
CA ASN A 86 -28.92 7.68 14.70
C ASN A 86 -28.81 8.74 15.80
N LEU A 87 -27.72 9.51 15.78
CA LEU A 87 -27.40 10.48 16.83
C LEU A 87 -28.49 11.55 17.06
N VAL A 88 -29.36 11.79 16.07
CA VAL A 88 -30.47 12.76 16.18
C VAL A 88 -31.65 12.17 16.97
N GLU A 89 -31.89 10.87 16.85
CA GLU A 89 -33.06 10.21 17.46
C GLU A 89 -32.71 9.46 18.75
N ASP A 90 -31.45 9.09 18.92
CA ASP A 90 -30.93 8.32 20.05
C ASP A 90 -29.99 9.15 20.93
N TRP A 91 -30.59 9.95 21.81
CA TRP A 91 -29.87 10.78 22.76
C TRP A 91 -29.06 9.97 23.78
N GLN A 92 -29.37 8.69 24.02
CA GLN A 92 -28.64 7.85 24.97
C GLN A 92 -27.27 7.45 24.40
N SER A 93 -27.26 7.01 23.14
CA SER A 93 -26.03 6.77 22.38
C SER A 93 -25.20 8.05 22.24
N LEU A 94 -25.86 9.19 22.03
CA LEU A 94 -25.19 10.49 22.01
C LEU A 94 -24.56 10.84 23.36
N LEU A 95 -25.27 10.63 24.47
CA LEU A 95 -24.74 10.85 25.82
C LEU A 95 -23.54 9.94 26.11
N GLN A 96 -23.57 8.68 25.64
CA GLN A 96 -22.44 7.77 25.74
C GLN A 96 -21.23 8.24 24.89
N PHE A 97 -21.48 8.87 23.74
CA PHE A 97 -20.43 9.35 22.85
C PHE A 97 -19.89 10.74 23.23
N SER A 98 -20.66 11.53 23.98
CA SER A 98 -20.38 12.92 24.36
C SER A 98 -18.96 13.17 24.91
N PRO A 99 -18.41 12.37 25.86
CA PRO A 99 -17.03 12.56 26.33
C PRO A 99 -15.99 12.43 25.22
N THR A 100 -16.23 11.53 24.25
CA THR A 100 -15.37 11.34 23.08
C THR A 100 -15.46 12.55 22.15
N ASN A 101 -16.68 13.06 21.91
CA ASN A 101 -16.92 14.27 21.13
C ASN A 101 -16.24 15.51 21.76
N ILE A 102 -16.38 15.69 23.07
CA ILE A 102 -15.71 16.74 23.84
C ILE A 102 -14.19 16.65 23.68
N SER A 103 -13.62 15.45 23.73
CA SER A 103 -12.18 15.20 23.55
C SER A 103 -11.69 15.61 22.15
N TYR A 104 -12.45 15.26 21.10
CA TYR A 104 -12.15 15.67 19.73
C TYR A 104 -12.34 17.19 19.49
N LYS A 105 -13.23 17.84 20.23
CA LYS A 105 -13.34 19.31 20.20
C LYS A 105 -12.18 19.98 20.95
N LEU A 106 -11.76 19.41 22.08
CA LEU A 106 -10.60 19.88 22.84
C LEU A 106 -9.30 19.76 22.03
N ILE A 107 -9.05 18.64 21.34
CA ILE A 107 -7.84 18.50 20.51
C ILE A 107 -7.81 19.57 19.40
N GLY A 108 -8.96 19.84 18.77
CA GLY A 108 -9.10 20.90 17.76
C GLY A 108 -8.84 22.28 18.32
N LEU A 109 -9.44 22.63 19.46
CA LEU A 109 -9.23 23.92 20.13
C LEU A 109 -7.77 24.09 20.58
N ILE A 110 -7.21 23.09 21.26
CA ILE A 110 -5.82 23.08 21.75
C ILE A 110 -4.86 23.28 20.58
N ALA A 111 -5.08 22.66 19.42
CA ALA A 111 -4.24 22.86 18.25
C ALA A 111 -4.19 24.31 17.74
N THR A 112 -5.15 25.16 18.09
CA THR A 112 -5.18 26.58 17.70
C THR A 112 -4.37 27.49 18.62
N PHE A 113 -4.04 27.06 19.84
CA PHE A 113 -3.35 27.92 20.79
C PHE A 113 -1.88 28.16 20.41
N PRO A 114 -1.42 29.43 20.43
CA PRO A 114 -0.01 29.76 20.27
C PRO A 114 0.90 28.95 21.20
N PHE A 115 2.14 28.73 20.74
CA PHE A 115 3.22 28.06 21.48
C PHE A 115 3.05 26.56 21.77
N LEU A 116 1.84 25.98 21.75
CA LEU A 116 1.67 24.57 22.09
C LEU A 116 2.42 23.62 21.15
N ASN A 117 2.58 23.96 19.87
CA ASN A 117 3.36 23.14 18.94
C ASN A 117 4.83 22.96 19.36
N TYR A 118 5.43 23.90 20.11
CA TYR A 118 6.78 23.73 20.64
C TYR A 118 6.86 22.64 21.73
N PHE A 119 5.74 22.28 22.34
CA PHE A 119 5.70 21.25 23.38
C PHE A 119 5.78 19.82 22.85
N LYS A 120 5.52 19.59 21.55
CA LYS A 120 5.66 18.28 20.89
C LYS A 120 7.09 17.72 21.03
N GLY A 121 8.09 18.56 20.75
CA GLY A 121 9.51 18.22 20.82
C GLY A 121 10.19 18.57 22.15
N THR A 122 9.44 18.63 23.26
CA THR A 122 10.00 19.06 24.55
C THR A 122 11.18 18.19 24.99
N PRO A 123 12.30 18.81 25.43
CA PRO A 123 13.41 18.10 26.06
C PRO A 123 12.92 17.20 27.21
N ILE A 124 13.66 16.11 27.46
CA ILE A 124 13.35 15.09 28.47
C ILE A 124 12.85 15.65 29.82
N PRO A 125 13.47 16.68 30.45
CA PRO A 125 12.99 17.18 31.75
C PRO A 125 11.61 17.86 31.70
N MET A 126 11.15 18.27 30.52
CA MET A 126 9.88 18.99 30.33
C MET A 126 8.76 18.12 29.71
N LYS A 127 8.95 16.79 29.63
CA LYS A 127 7.94 15.86 29.08
C LYS A 127 6.61 15.88 29.85
N TRP A 128 6.63 16.28 31.12
CA TRP A 128 5.40 16.45 31.92
C TRP A 128 4.46 17.49 31.29
N LEU A 129 4.98 18.51 30.62
CA LEU A 129 4.18 19.56 29.97
C LEU A 129 3.50 19.03 28.71
N ARG A 130 4.22 18.27 27.88
CA ARG A 130 3.63 17.52 26.76
C ARG A 130 2.52 16.59 27.26
N ASN A 131 2.80 15.83 28.31
CA ASN A 131 1.80 14.91 28.87
C ASN A 131 0.60 15.67 29.42
N LEU A 132 0.77 16.85 30.03
CA LEU A 132 -0.34 17.70 30.47
C LEU A 132 -1.21 18.15 29.29
N VAL A 133 -0.61 18.52 28.15
CA VAL A 133 -1.37 18.85 26.94
C VAL A 133 -2.18 17.65 26.45
N ILE A 134 -1.58 16.45 26.43
CA ILE A 134 -2.30 15.23 26.02
C ILE A 134 -3.44 14.92 27.01
N ARG A 135 -3.18 15.05 28.32
CA ARG A 135 -4.19 14.86 29.36
C ARG A 135 -5.35 15.83 29.25
N ALA A 136 -5.13 17.04 28.73
CA ALA A 136 -6.17 18.03 28.53
C ALA A 136 -7.28 17.57 27.59
N TYR A 137 -7.02 16.62 26.68
CA TYR A 137 -8.02 16.07 25.77
C TYR A 137 -8.17 14.55 25.84
N ALA A 138 -7.42 13.85 26.71
CA ALA A 138 -7.51 12.40 26.85
C ALA A 138 -7.42 11.93 28.32
N PRO A 139 -8.17 10.88 28.70
CA PRO A 139 -8.22 10.38 30.07
C PRO A 139 -6.96 9.64 30.49
N GLU A 140 -6.12 9.21 29.56
CA GLU A 140 -4.87 8.48 29.84
C GLU A 140 -3.78 8.88 28.84
N VAL A 141 -2.53 8.68 29.23
CA VAL A 141 -1.36 8.90 28.37
C VAL A 141 -0.47 7.67 28.44
N ASN A 142 -0.42 6.92 27.35
CA ASN A 142 0.31 5.67 27.27
C ASN A 142 1.60 5.84 26.45
N ILE A 143 2.52 6.66 26.95
CA ILE A 143 3.82 6.93 26.29
C ILE A 143 4.97 6.55 27.22
N GLY A 144 5.79 5.61 26.76
CA GLY A 144 6.97 5.11 27.46
C GLY A 144 8.07 6.16 27.67
N LYS A 145 9.03 5.77 28.51
CA LYS A 145 10.20 6.57 28.88
C LYS A 145 11.09 6.77 27.66
N GLN A 146 11.74 7.93 27.62
CA GLN A 146 12.71 8.30 26.57
C GLN A 146 12.16 8.31 25.13
N SER A 147 10.87 8.03 24.91
CA SER A 147 10.24 8.10 23.58
C SER A 147 10.10 9.54 23.08
N LEU A 148 10.41 9.72 21.79
CA LEU A 148 10.32 10.97 21.04
C LEU A 148 9.08 10.93 20.17
N VAL A 149 8.06 11.70 20.54
CA VAL A 149 6.77 11.74 19.83
C VAL A 149 6.56 13.17 19.33
N LEU A 150 6.77 13.40 18.03
CA LEU A 150 6.78 14.74 17.43
C LEU A 150 5.41 15.20 16.90
N MET A 151 4.33 14.65 17.45
CA MET A 151 2.95 14.88 17.01
C MET A 151 1.96 14.80 18.18
N TRP A 152 0.74 15.31 17.99
CA TRP A 152 -0.36 15.09 18.92
C TRP A 152 -1.10 13.82 18.49
N LEU A 153 -1.23 12.85 19.41
CA LEU A 153 -1.98 11.62 19.17
C LEU A 153 -3.48 11.94 19.14
N GLU A 154 -4.23 11.39 18.18
CA GLU A 154 -5.68 11.58 18.10
C GLU A 154 -6.42 10.79 19.19
N ASP A 155 -6.01 9.55 19.44
CA ASP A 155 -6.56 8.70 20.49
C ASP A 155 -5.46 8.25 21.47
N PRO A 156 -4.94 9.15 22.34
CA PRO A 156 -3.85 8.81 23.26
C PRO A 156 -4.22 7.72 24.27
N ASP A 157 -5.50 7.62 24.60
CA ASP A 157 -6.08 6.61 25.48
C ASP A 157 -6.16 5.21 24.84
N LEU A 158 -6.07 5.14 23.51
CA LEU A 158 -6.07 3.90 22.74
C LEU A 158 -4.75 3.65 21.99
N THR A 159 -3.75 4.51 22.17
CA THR A 159 -2.44 4.38 21.51
C THR A 159 -1.35 4.15 22.56
N TYR A 160 -0.82 2.93 22.57
CA TYR A 160 0.20 2.48 23.51
C TYR A 160 1.57 2.57 22.85
N VAL A 161 2.40 3.49 23.33
CA VAL A 161 3.76 3.73 22.83
C VAL A 161 4.75 3.24 23.89
N GLY A 162 5.61 2.28 23.53
CA GLY A 162 6.65 1.72 24.38
C GLY A 162 7.78 2.70 24.72
N ASP A 163 8.81 2.20 25.39
CA ASP A 163 10.01 2.93 25.77
C ASP A 163 10.95 3.11 24.56
N ASN A 164 11.65 4.25 24.50
CA ASN A 164 12.63 4.57 23.45
C ASN A 164 12.07 4.54 22.01
N VAL A 165 10.78 4.77 21.83
CA VAL A 165 10.14 4.83 20.52
C VAL A 165 10.38 6.19 19.87
N VAL A 166 10.62 6.20 18.56
CA VAL A 166 10.68 7.43 17.76
C VAL A 166 9.47 7.49 16.83
N ILE A 167 8.67 8.55 16.92
CA ILE A 167 7.57 8.84 16.00
C ILE A 167 7.87 10.17 15.32
N GLY A 168 8.08 10.10 14.01
CA GLY A 168 8.35 11.25 13.15
C GLY A 168 7.18 12.23 13.08
N THR A 169 7.47 13.41 12.54
CA THR A 169 6.46 14.47 12.33
C THR A 169 5.42 14.05 11.29
N GLU A 170 4.24 14.69 11.34
CA GLU A 170 3.18 14.53 10.33
C GLU A 170 2.64 13.10 10.16
N CYS A 171 2.88 12.21 11.12
CA CYS A 171 2.20 10.92 11.12
C CYS A 171 0.68 11.10 11.33
N HIS A 172 -0.10 10.11 10.92
CA HIS A 172 -1.52 10.01 11.23
C HIS A 172 -1.77 8.66 11.90
N ILE A 173 -1.88 8.68 13.24
CA ILE A 173 -2.09 7.48 14.06
C ILE A 173 -3.49 7.57 14.64
N VAL A 174 -4.41 6.78 14.11
CA VAL A 174 -5.85 6.89 14.40
C VAL A 174 -6.37 5.53 14.84
N ALA A 175 -6.79 5.42 16.10
CA ALA A 175 -7.26 4.18 16.71
C ALA A 175 -8.78 3.98 16.55
N HIS A 176 -9.42 4.78 15.69
CA HIS A 176 -10.85 4.69 15.41
C HIS A 176 -11.17 4.88 13.92
N ALA A 177 -12.40 4.53 13.55
CA ALA A 177 -13.00 4.90 12.28
C ALA A 177 -14.48 5.23 12.48
N THR A 178 -14.95 6.17 11.66
CA THR A 178 -16.33 6.60 11.58
C THR A 178 -16.84 6.48 10.16
N ASN A 179 -17.89 5.68 9.95
CA ASN A 179 -18.56 5.55 8.66
C ASN A 179 -20.07 5.71 8.85
N THR A 180 -20.77 6.03 7.76
CA THR A 180 -22.24 6.06 7.75
C THR A 180 -22.75 4.76 7.13
N THR A 181 -23.73 4.13 7.76
CA THR A 181 -24.41 2.95 7.21
C THR A 181 -25.36 3.33 6.08
N SER A 182 -25.82 2.36 5.29
CA SER A 182 -26.76 2.60 4.18
C SER A 182 -28.10 3.18 4.62
N ASP A 183 -28.50 2.94 5.87
CA ASP A 183 -29.69 3.51 6.52
C ASP A 183 -29.43 4.85 7.23
N GLY A 184 -28.25 5.46 7.04
CA GLY A 184 -27.93 6.80 7.52
C GLY A 184 -27.52 6.89 8.98
N LYS A 185 -27.26 5.77 9.67
CA LYS A 185 -26.75 5.77 11.05
C LYS A 185 -25.25 6.03 11.07
N LEU A 186 -24.78 6.72 12.11
CA LEU A 186 -23.35 6.83 12.38
C LEU A 186 -22.85 5.53 12.97
N ARG A 187 -21.78 4.96 12.40
CA ARG A 187 -21.04 3.82 12.94
C ARG A 187 -19.64 4.26 13.36
N TYR A 188 -19.34 4.15 14.65
CA TYR A 188 -18.03 4.38 15.25
C TYR A 188 -17.44 3.04 15.70
N ILE A 189 -16.19 2.78 15.34
CA ILE A 189 -15.42 1.61 15.77
C ILE A 189 -14.08 2.09 16.27
N SER A 190 -13.60 1.56 17.38
CA SER A 190 -12.25 1.82 17.88
C SER A 190 -11.52 0.53 18.26
N GLU A 191 -10.22 0.49 18.00
CA GLU A 191 -9.35 -0.61 18.37
C GLU A 191 -7.94 -0.08 18.72
N PRO A 192 -7.36 -0.48 19.87
CA PRO A 192 -6.05 -0.03 20.29
C PRO A 192 -4.92 -0.25 19.30
N ILE A 193 -4.01 0.73 19.25
CA ILE A 193 -2.73 0.64 18.53
C ILE A 193 -1.63 0.40 19.54
N VAL A 194 -0.73 -0.55 19.27
CA VAL A 194 0.41 -0.87 20.13
C VAL A 194 1.70 -0.70 19.35
N ILE A 195 2.62 0.10 19.88
CA ILE A 195 3.95 0.34 19.33
C ILE A 195 4.98 -0.09 20.37
N GLY A 196 5.71 -1.16 20.07
CA GLY A 196 6.68 -1.79 20.95
C GLY A 196 7.92 -0.94 21.20
N ASN A 197 8.71 -1.35 22.20
CA ASN A 197 9.90 -0.65 22.65
C ASN A 197 10.92 -0.49 21.51
N LYS A 198 11.63 0.65 21.48
CA LYS A 198 12.72 0.96 20.53
C LYS A 198 12.30 0.92 19.05
N SER A 199 11.01 0.93 18.75
CA SER A 199 10.51 0.96 17.38
C SER A 199 10.58 2.37 16.78
N THR A 200 10.67 2.46 15.46
CA THR A 200 10.73 3.73 14.72
C THR A 200 9.57 3.83 13.75
N ILE A 201 8.78 4.90 13.87
CA ILE A 201 7.75 5.27 12.91
C ILE A 201 8.25 6.49 12.13
N GLY A 202 8.55 6.29 10.85
CA GLY A 202 8.99 7.36 9.95
C GLY A 202 7.95 8.45 9.81
N GLY A 203 8.38 9.69 9.57
CA GLY A 203 7.47 10.82 9.39
C GLY A 203 6.46 10.61 8.25
N SER A 204 5.36 11.36 8.28
CA SER A 204 4.28 11.28 7.29
C SER A 204 3.65 9.90 7.11
N THR A 205 3.83 8.99 8.07
CA THR A 205 3.27 7.63 8.06
C THR A 205 1.83 7.63 8.56
N ARG A 206 0.96 6.84 7.93
CA ARG A 206 -0.40 6.54 8.41
C ARG A 206 -0.42 5.17 9.08
N ILE A 207 -0.96 5.11 10.30
CA ILE A 207 -1.20 3.88 11.05
C ILE A 207 -2.69 3.75 11.33
N GLY A 208 -3.31 2.69 10.80
CA GLY A 208 -4.72 2.37 11.04
C GLY A 208 -4.99 1.76 12.41
N MET A 209 -6.26 1.78 12.81
CA MET A 209 -6.72 1.19 14.07
C MET A 209 -6.36 -0.29 14.20
N GLY A 210 -6.14 -0.75 15.43
CA GLY A 210 -5.85 -2.15 15.71
C GLY A 210 -4.48 -2.65 15.27
N VAL A 211 -3.60 -1.79 14.74
CA VAL A 211 -2.23 -2.16 14.35
C VAL A 211 -1.40 -2.50 15.59
N LYS A 212 -0.60 -3.56 15.51
CA LYS A 212 0.39 -3.92 16.54
C LYS A 212 1.77 -4.02 15.91
N ILE A 213 2.69 -3.23 16.44
CA ILE A 213 4.08 -3.14 16.05
C ILE A 213 4.89 -3.64 17.23
N GLU A 214 5.63 -4.72 17.05
CA GLU A 214 6.50 -5.28 18.08
C GLU A 214 7.78 -4.44 18.26
N GLU A 215 8.61 -4.84 19.22
CA GLU A 215 9.81 -4.12 19.60
C GLU A 215 10.82 -4.03 18.45
N GLU A 216 11.58 -2.94 18.41
CA GLU A 216 12.70 -2.70 17.50
C GLU A 216 12.33 -2.67 16.01
N ALA A 217 11.04 -2.70 15.68
CA ALA A 217 10.51 -2.61 14.33
C ALA A 217 10.62 -1.19 13.75
N ILE A 218 10.69 -1.09 12.42
CA ILE A 218 10.81 0.17 11.70
C ILE A 218 9.72 0.25 10.65
N VAL A 219 8.95 1.33 10.66
CA VAL A 219 8.04 1.72 9.58
C VAL A 219 8.67 2.89 8.84
N GLU A 220 8.95 2.73 7.55
CA GLU A 220 9.61 3.75 6.73
C GLU A 220 8.70 4.98 6.53
N VAL A 221 9.33 6.11 6.21
CA VAL A 221 8.67 7.41 6.01
C VAL A 221 7.61 7.32 4.93
N GLY A 222 6.45 7.94 5.15
CA GLY A 222 5.36 8.02 4.16
C GLY A 222 4.57 6.72 3.98
N SER A 223 4.77 5.73 4.86
CA SER A 223 4.10 4.43 4.73
C SER A 223 2.62 4.49 5.13
N ASN A 224 1.81 3.61 4.56
CA ASN A 224 0.39 3.46 4.92
C ASN A 224 0.13 2.06 5.49
N VAL A 225 0.19 1.94 6.82
CA VAL A 225 -0.04 0.69 7.54
C VAL A 225 -1.54 0.50 7.73
N LEU A 226 -2.09 -0.50 7.05
CA LEU A 226 -3.52 -0.79 7.06
C LEU A 226 -4.02 -1.23 8.45
N PRO A 227 -5.31 -1.05 8.76
CA PRO A 227 -5.89 -1.51 10.02
C PRO A 227 -5.59 -2.99 10.32
N TYR A 228 -5.43 -3.33 11.59
CA TYR A 228 -5.16 -4.69 12.08
C TYR A 228 -3.85 -5.35 11.62
N THR A 229 -2.97 -4.62 10.93
CA THR A 229 -1.63 -5.13 10.54
C THR A 229 -0.81 -5.54 11.78
N ARG A 230 0.01 -6.59 11.63
CA ARG A 230 0.97 -7.08 12.62
C ARG A 230 2.37 -6.92 12.05
N ILE A 231 3.20 -6.13 12.74
CA ILE A 231 4.60 -5.92 12.39
C ILE A 231 5.45 -6.58 13.48
N GLY A 232 6.22 -7.60 13.10
CA GLY A 232 7.00 -8.41 14.02
C GLY A 232 8.27 -7.73 14.53
N ARG A 233 8.88 -8.33 15.57
CA ARG A 233 10.07 -7.80 16.23
C ARG A 233 11.22 -7.59 15.23
N GLY A 234 11.75 -6.36 15.19
CA GLY A 234 12.88 -5.99 14.34
C GLY A 234 12.59 -5.98 12.84
N GLU A 235 11.32 -6.08 12.42
CA GLU A 235 10.94 -6.00 11.02
C GLU A 235 10.95 -4.56 10.49
N ILE A 236 11.21 -4.39 9.20
CA ILE A 236 11.21 -3.13 8.49
C ILE A 236 10.11 -3.17 7.43
N TRP A 237 9.17 -2.23 7.49
CA TRP A 237 8.00 -2.13 6.63
C TRP A 237 7.96 -0.79 5.90
N GLY A 238 7.51 -0.77 4.65
CA GLY A 238 7.44 0.46 3.84
C GLY A 238 6.41 0.41 2.72
N GLY A 239 5.97 1.58 2.24
CA GLY A 239 5.11 1.72 1.05
C GLY A 239 3.65 2.10 1.32
N ASN A 240 2.86 2.23 0.26
CA ASN A 240 1.41 2.50 0.32
C ASN A 240 0.63 1.54 -0.60
N PRO A 241 0.02 0.45 -0.06
CA PRO A 241 0.04 0.05 1.35
C PRO A 241 1.43 -0.41 1.82
N ALA A 242 1.68 -0.35 3.13
CA ALA A 242 2.94 -0.77 3.72
C ALA A 242 3.09 -2.29 3.67
N VAL A 243 4.24 -2.77 3.21
CA VAL A 243 4.58 -4.19 3.13
C VAL A 243 5.91 -4.46 3.84
N PHE A 244 6.13 -5.70 4.28
CA PHE A 244 7.40 -6.12 4.84
C PHE A 244 8.52 -6.02 3.79
N LEU A 245 9.63 -5.38 4.15
CA LEU A 245 10.81 -5.20 3.29
C LEU A 245 11.92 -6.16 3.69
N ARG A 246 12.29 -6.16 4.98
CA ARG A 246 13.40 -6.95 5.53
C ARG A 246 13.38 -6.95 7.06
N LYS A 247 14.20 -7.80 7.67
CA LYS A 247 14.47 -7.79 9.13
C LYS A 247 15.78 -7.06 9.42
N ARG A 248 15.89 -6.37 10.56
CA ARG A 248 17.16 -5.76 11.01
C ARG A 248 18.22 -6.83 11.21
N ASN A 249 19.46 -6.51 10.83
CA ASN A 249 20.61 -7.43 10.86
C ASN A 249 20.86 -8.00 12.27
N GLU A 250 20.61 -7.22 13.32
CA GLU A 250 20.77 -7.61 14.73
C GLU A 250 19.84 -8.78 15.13
N PHE A 251 18.68 -8.90 14.51
CA PHE A 251 17.70 -9.98 14.77
C PHE A 251 17.74 -11.09 13.72
N ALA A 252 18.74 -11.09 12.84
CA ALA A 252 18.90 -12.13 11.84
C ALA A 252 19.51 -13.43 12.43
N ASN A 253 20.20 -13.36 13.59
CA ASN A 253 21.11 -14.42 14.07
C ASN A 253 20.85 -15.00 15.49
N GLU A 254 19.78 -14.64 16.21
CA GLU A 254 19.50 -15.20 17.55
C GLU A 254 18.72 -16.55 17.50
N ALA A 255 19.51 -17.63 17.66
CA ALA A 255 19.29 -19.08 17.86
C ALA A 255 17.89 -19.74 17.94
N LYS A 256 17.76 -20.91 17.27
CA LYS A 256 16.78 -22.00 17.53
C LYS A 256 17.50 -23.37 17.73
N PRO A 257 16.90 -24.33 18.48
CA PRO A 257 17.54 -25.61 18.86
C PRO A 257 17.49 -26.68 17.75
N LYS A 258 18.35 -27.70 17.86
CA LYS A 258 18.65 -28.72 16.82
C LYS A 258 17.57 -29.80 16.67
N SER A 259 17.32 -30.23 15.43
CA SER A 259 16.48 -31.37 15.05
C SER A 259 17.14 -32.12 13.88
N SER A 260 16.91 -33.43 13.83
CA SER A 260 17.66 -34.47 13.11
C SER A 260 17.50 -34.47 11.58
N GLN A 261 18.63 -34.52 10.87
CA GLN A 261 18.77 -34.52 9.40
C GLN A 261 18.42 -35.85 8.71
N LYS A 262 17.76 -35.77 7.54
CA LYS A 262 17.70 -36.86 6.53
C LYS A 262 18.32 -36.33 5.23
N GLN A 263 19.39 -36.97 4.74
CA GLN A 263 20.18 -36.54 3.57
C GLN A 263 19.53 -37.03 2.26
N ILE A 264 19.39 -36.16 1.24
CA ILE A 264 18.87 -36.49 -0.10
C ILE A 264 20.00 -37.01 -0.98
N ALA A 265 19.78 -38.07 -1.76
CA ALA A 265 20.76 -38.61 -2.71
C ALA A 265 20.77 -37.81 -4.03
N SER A 266 21.94 -37.47 -4.57
CA SER A 266 22.09 -36.62 -5.78
C SER A 266 21.37 -37.15 -7.03
N SER A 267 21.16 -38.47 -7.14
CA SER A 267 20.38 -39.07 -8.24
C SER A 267 18.91 -38.65 -8.24
N GLN A 268 18.31 -38.43 -7.07
CA GLN A 268 16.91 -37.99 -6.94
C GLN A 268 16.75 -36.50 -7.23
N LEU A 269 17.79 -35.71 -6.94
CA LEU A 269 17.81 -34.28 -7.24
C LEU A 269 17.89 -34.03 -8.75
N ASN A 270 18.75 -34.76 -9.46
CA ASN A 270 18.88 -34.66 -10.91
C ASN A 270 17.56 -34.98 -11.63
N GLU A 271 16.77 -35.92 -11.10
CA GLU A 271 15.44 -36.25 -11.63
C GLU A 271 14.42 -35.12 -11.43
N ILE A 272 14.45 -34.43 -10.29
CA ILE A 272 13.61 -33.25 -10.06
C ILE A 272 13.96 -32.14 -11.03
N ILE A 273 15.25 -31.88 -11.19
CA ILE A 273 15.76 -30.84 -12.07
C ILE A 273 15.39 -31.15 -13.52
N ALA A 274 15.67 -32.37 -14.01
CA ALA A 274 15.33 -32.82 -15.36
C ALA A 274 13.85 -32.62 -15.70
N ASN A 275 12.96 -33.00 -14.79
CA ASN A 275 11.51 -32.86 -15.00
C ASN A 275 11.07 -31.39 -15.01
N ALA A 276 11.65 -30.54 -14.16
CA ALA A 276 11.29 -29.14 -14.05
C ALA A 276 11.75 -28.31 -15.26
N ILE A 277 12.98 -28.55 -15.74
CA ILE A 277 13.55 -27.88 -16.91
C ILE A 277 13.20 -28.57 -18.23
N ARG A 278 12.53 -29.74 -18.17
CA ARG A 278 12.09 -30.56 -19.31
C ARG A 278 13.22 -31.00 -20.23
N LEU A 279 14.35 -31.39 -19.64
CA LEU A 279 15.49 -31.97 -20.36
C LEU A 279 15.64 -33.47 -20.04
N PRO A 280 16.19 -34.28 -20.96
CA PRO A 280 16.56 -35.67 -20.69
C PRO A 280 17.57 -35.73 -19.53
N LEU A 281 17.48 -36.77 -18.69
CA LEU A 281 18.39 -36.99 -17.56
C LEU A 281 19.88 -37.02 -17.98
N GLU A 282 20.17 -37.46 -19.20
CA GLU A 282 21.54 -37.51 -19.76
C GLU A 282 22.15 -36.13 -20.02
N GLU A 283 21.32 -35.08 -20.15
CA GLU A 283 21.75 -33.70 -20.38
C GLU A 283 21.92 -32.91 -19.07
N ILE A 284 21.56 -33.50 -17.92
CA ILE A 284 21.78 -32.90 -16.61
C ILE A 284 23.22 -33.13 -16.16
N SER A 285 24.03 -32.09 -16.28
CA SER A 285 25.40 -32.06 -15.77
C SER A 285 25.49 -31.20 -14.51
N ASP A 286 26.54 -31.43 -13.70
CA ASP A 286 26.77 -30.67 -12.47
C ASP A 286 27.02 -29.16 -12.73
N ASP A 287 27.43 -28.80 -13.94
CA ASP A 287 27.69 -27.42 -14.38
C ASP A 287 26.45 -26.70 -14.92
N LEU A 288 25.30 -27.39 -15.03
CA LEU A 288 24.06 -26.83 -15.55
C LEU A 288 23.46 -25.81 -14.57
N ASN A 289 23.14 -24.62 -15.08
CA ASN A 289 22.64 -23.48 -14.30
C ASN A 289 21.76 -22.53 -15.13
N SER A 290 21.16 -21.52 -14.48
CA SER A 290 20.27 -20.56 -15.14
C SER A 290 20.95 -19.65 -16.17
N GLU A 291 22.28 -19.51 -16.13
CA GLU A 291 23.02 -18.68 -17.09
C GLU A 291 23.34 -19.44 -18.38
N ASN A 292 23.54 -20.76 -18.30
CA ASN A 292 23.90 -21.60 -19.44
C ASN A 292 22.74 -22.48 -19.96
N CYS A 293 21.60 -22.53 -19.26
CA CYS A 293 20.41 -23.26 -19.66
C CYS A 293 19.20 -22.32 -19.75
N MET A 294 18.82 -21.93 -20.97
CA MET A 294 17.64 -21.08 -21.18
C MET A 294 16.32 -21.71 -20.69
N ALA A 295 16.25 -23.05 -20.64
CA ALA A 295 15.10 -23.77 -20.10
C ALA A 295 14.99 -23.67 -18.56
N TRP A 296 16.04 -23.20 -17.90
CA TRP A 296 16.09 -22.94 -16.45
C TRP A 296 15.63 -21.51 -16.15
N ASP A 297 14.35 -21.25 -16.42
CA ASP A 297 13.72 -19.96 -16.20
C ASP A 297 13.09 -19.84 -14.79
N SER A 298 12.43 -18.71 -14.51
CA SER A 298 11.73 -18.50 -13.24
C SER A 298 10.62 -19.53 -12.97
N LEU A 299 10.05 -20.15 -14.00
CA LEU A 299 9.00 -21.17 -13.86
C LEU A 299 9.58 -22.54 -13.54
N ALA A 300 10.66 -22.92 -14.20
CA ALA A 300 11.40 -24.12 -13.86
C ALA A 300 11.93 -24.03 -12.43
N THR A 301 12.44 -22.86 -12.03
CA THR A 301 12.87 -22.57 -10.65
C THR A 301 11.73 -22.79 -9.64
N MET A 302 10.51 -22.34 -9.96
CA MET A 302 9.32 -22.57 -9.13
C MET A 302 8.89 -24.04 -9.12
N SER A 303 9.03 -24.75 -10.24
CA SER A 303 8.72 -26.18 -10.36
C SER A 303 9.68 -27.05 -9.55
N ILE A 304 10.97 -26.69 -9.51
CA ILE A 304 11.98 -27.30 -8.62
C ILE A 304 11.57 -27.07 -7.16
N ALA A 305 11.25 -25.83 -6.78
CA ALA A 305 10.82 -25.51 -5.41
C ALA A 305 9.58 -26.31 -4.97
N ALA A 306 8.57 -26.43 -5.85
CA ALA A 306 7.36 -27.21 -5.59
C ALA A 306 7.67 -28.72 -5.46
N SER A 307 8.52 -29.26 -6.32
CA SER A 307 8.91 -30.67 -6.29
C SER A 307 9.71 -31.03 -5.04
N LEU A 308 10.56 -30.13 -4.55
CA LEU A 308 11.28 -30.29 -3.27
C LEU A 308 10.31 -30.35 -2.08
N TYR A 309 9.24 -29.56 -2.11
CA TYR A 309 8.18 -29.63 -1.10
C TYR A 309 7.38 -30.92 -1.20
N ASP A 310 6.88 -31.28 -2.39
CA ASP A 310 6.01 -32.45 -2.57
C ASP A 310 6.74 -33.76 -2.27
N ARG A 311 8.00 -33.90 -2.69
CA ARG A 311 8.78 -35.16 -2.52
C ARG A 311 9.53 -35.23 -1.18
N PHE A 312 9.96 -34.09 -0.63
CA PHE A 312 10.85 -34.06 0.53
C PHE A 312 10.38 -33.16 1.68
N SER A 313 9.21 -32.53 1.56
CA SER A 313 8.67 -31.57 2.54
C SER A 313 9.59 -30.37 2.81
N ILE A 314 10.48 -30.04 1.85
CA ILE A 314 11.39 -28.89 1.95
C ILE A 314 10.65 -27.66 1.43
N ARG A 315 10.33 -26.72 2.32
CA ARG A 315 9.75 -25.43 1.97
C ARG A 315 10.86 -24.47 1.56
N VAL A 316 10.86 -23.98 0.33
CA VAL A 316 11.81 -22.96 -0.12
C VAL A 316 11.19 -21.57 0.09
N PRO A 317 11.73 -20.72 0.99
CA PRO A 317 11.22 -19.37 1.21
C PRO A 317 11.27 -18.54 -0.07
N ALA A 318 10.28 -17.66 -0.32
CA ALA A 318 10.19 -16.86 -1.54
C ALA A 318 11.49 -16.09 -1.89
N LYS A 319 12.20 -15.60 -0.87
CA LYS A 319 13.51 -14.91 -1.00
C LYS A 319 14.64 -15.80 -1.51
N ASP A 320 14.51 -17.12 -1.34
CA ASP A 320 15.52 -18.11 -1.68
C ASP A 320 15.16 -18.92 -2.93
N ILE A 321 13.94 -18.74 -3.48
CA ILE A 321 13.52 -19.43 -4.71
C ILE A 321 14.46 -19.12 -5.87
N PHE A 322 14.82 -17.85 -6.07
CA PHE A 322 15.75 -17.44 -7.14
C PHE A 322 17.19 -17.95 -6.94
N LYS A 323 17.51 -18.54 -5.78
CA LYS A 323 18.80 -19.19 -5.54
C LYS A 323 18.83 -20.63 -6.07
N LEU A 324 17.71 -21.20 -6.49
CA LEU A 324 17.62 -22.52 -7.12
C LEU A 324 18.07 -22.45 -8.59
N ASN A 325 19.29 -21.97 -8.82
CA ASN A 325 19.82 -21.64 -10.14
C ASN A 325 20.92 -22.58 -10.63
N SER A 326 21.28 -23.62 -9.87
CA SER A 326 22.25 -24.66 -10.24
C SER A 326 22.03 -25.90 -9.35
N CYS A 327 22.51 -27.08 -9.77
CA CYS A 327 22.47 -28.29 -8.93
C CYS A 327 23.13 -28.03 -7.56
N LYS A 328 24.30 -27.40 -7.56
CA LYS A 328 25.08 -27.09 -6.35
C LYS A 328 24.36 -26.12 -5.42
N SER A 329 23.67 -25.11 -5.94
CA SER A 329 22.92 -24.16 -5.11
C SER A 329 21.65 -24.79 -4.52
N ILE A 330 21.02 -25.74 -5.24
CA ILE A 330 19.92 -26.52 -4.70
C ILE A 330 20.41 -27.48 -3.61
N GLU A 331 21.53 -28.19 -3.81
CA GLU A 331 22.14 -29.04 -2.78
C GLU A 331 22.53 -28.23 -1.54
N GLN A 332 23.09 -27.04 -1.71
CA GLN A 332 23.40 -26.12 -0.61
C GLN A 332 22.15 -25.62 0.10
N LEU A 333 21.07 -25.35 -0.62
CA LEU A 333 19.80 -24.91 -0.04
C LEU A 333 19.10 -26.04 0.71
N ILE A 334 19.18 -27.28 0.19
CA ILE A 334 18.75 -28.48 0.88
C ILE A 334 19.58 -28.67 2.15
N ALA A 335 20.91 -28.66 2.07
CA ALA A 335 21.79 -28.78 3.23
C ALA A 335 21.49 -27.68 4.28
N ALA A 336 21.31 -26.43 3.84
CA ALA A 336 20.90 -25.33 4.69
C ALA A 336 19.49 -25.55 5.30
N HIS A 337 18.51 -26.05 4.56
CA HIS A 337 17.18 -26.41 5.09
C HIS A 337 17.20 -27.64 5.99
N THR A 338 18.21 -28.52 5.87
CA THR A 338 18.34 -29.72 6.69
C THR A 338 19.13 -29.44 7.99
N ASP A 339 20.05 -28.47 7.98
CA ASP A 339 20.68 -27.88 9.18
C ASP A 339 19.75 -26.88 9.91
N ASN A 340 18.74 -26.33 9.22
CA ASN A 340 17.71 -25.45 9.78
C ASN A 340 16.47 -26.27 10.23
N ASN A 341 16.27 -26.44 11.54
CA ASN A 341 15.12 -27.13 12.13
C ASN A 341 13.74 -26.52 11.68
N PRO A 342 12.67 -27.30 11.40
CA PRO A 342 11.45 -26.92 10.66
C PRO A 342 10.44 -25.97 11.34
N ASP A 343 10.82 -25.16 12.32
CA ASP A 343 9.88 -24.23 12.99
C ASP A 343 9.64 -22.92 12.20
N ASN A 344 9.71 -22.99 10.87
CA ASN A 344 8.98 -22.06 9.98
C ASN A 344 7.55 -22.61 9.78
N SER A 345 6.78 -22.54 10.87
CA SER A 345 5.32 -22.46 10.85
C SER A 345 4.99 -21.26 11.75
N ASP A 346 4.47 -20.15 11.22
CA ASP A 346 3.18 -20.10 10.54
C ASP A 346 2.27 -21.19 11.07
N ALA A 347 1.90 -21.09 12.35
CA ALA A 347 0.61 -21.57 12.80
C ALA A 347 -0.48 -20.60 12.27
N VAL A 348 -0.60 -20.54 10.96
CA VAL A 348 -1.88 -20.35 10.29
C VAL A 348 -2.18 -21.70 9.68
N SER A 349 -3.29 -22.28 10.16
CA SER A 349 -3.95 -23.50 9.70
C SER A 349 -3.44 -24.07 8.37
N THR A 350 -3.12 -25.37 8.38
CA THR A 350 -3.23 -26.25 7.21
C THR A 350 -4.41 -25.79 6.35
N PRO A 351 -4.21 -25.32 5.11
CA PRO A 351 -5.31 -25.26 4.18
C PRO A 351 -5.78 -26.70 4.06
N LYS A 352 -7.04 -26.94 4.46
CA LYS A 352 -7.75 -28.10 3.96
C LYS A 352 -7.49 -28.17 2.46
N GLN A 353 -7.18 -29.37 1.99
CA GLN A 353 -7.38 -29.75 0.60
C GLN A 353 -8.73 -29.15 0.15
N ASP A 354 -8.72 -28.47 -1.00
CA ASP A 354 -9.87 -27.83 -1.68
C ASP A 354 -10.10 -26.33 -1.42
N THR A 355 -9.06 -25.47 -1.51
CA THR A 355 -9.31 -24.08 -1.92
C THR A 355 -9.57 -24.01 -3.42
N GLU A 356 -10.84 -24.05 -3.82
CA GLU A 356 -11.26 -23.68 -5.18
C GLU A 356 -10.88 -22.21 -5.42
N ILE A 357 -9.90 -21.97 -6.30
CA ILE A 357 -9.60 -20.60 -6.78
C ILE A 357 -10.78 -20.15 -7.66
N PRO A 358 -11.33 -18.93 -7.46
CA PRO A 358 -12.37 -18.41 -8.33
C PRO A 358 -11.88 -18.31 -9.78
N ASN A 359 -12.76 -18.63 -10.74
CA ASN A 359 -12.43 -18.55 -12.16
C ASN A 359 -12.18 -17.11 -12.66
N ASN A 360 -12.53 -16.09 -11.88
CA ASN A 360 -12.31 -14.69 -12.25
C ASN A 360 -10.90 -14.21 -11.81
N PRO A 361 -10.01 -13.83 -12.76
CA PRO A 361 -8.66 -13.32 -12.47
C PRO A 361 -8.61 -12.12 -11.53
N GLU A 362 -9.62 -11.24 -11.61
CA GLU A 362 -9.66 -9.99 -10.85
C GLU A 362 -9.84 -10.22 -9.34
N LEU A 363 -10.26 -11.43 -8.96
CA LEU A 363 -10.41 -11.81 -7.56
C LEU A 363 -9.12 -12.40 -6.98
N LEU A 364 -8.14 -12.80 -7.79
CA LEU A 364 -6.89 -13.42 -7.33
C LEU A 364 -6.10 -12.56 -6.33
N PRO A 365 -6.02 -11.22 -6.46
CA PRO A 365 -5.35 -10.37 -5.47
C PRO A 365 -6.01 -10.36 -4.08
N LEU A 366 -7.22 -10.90 -3.95
CA LEU A 366 -7.95 -10.98 -2.68
C LEU A 366 -7.64 -12.27 -1.89
N TYR A 367 -6.90 -13.20 -2.48
CA TYR A 367 -6.55 -14.49 -1.87
C TYR A 367 -5.08 -14.54 -1.46
N ASN A 368 -4.74 -15.49 -0.58
CA ASN A 368 -3.35 -15.72 -0.20
C ASN A 368 -2.51 -16.06 -1.44
N PRO A 369 -1.46 -15.27 -1.78
CA PRO A 369 -0.62 -15.51 -2.94
C PRO A 369 -0.05 -16.93 -2.99
N GLU A 370 0.36 -17.52 -1.87
CA GLU A 370 0.91 -18.88 -1.84
C GLU A 370 -0.14 -19.93 -2.22
N ALA A 371 -1.37 -19.78 -1.72
CA ALA A 371 -2.47 -20.69 -2.05
C ALA A 371 -2.90 -20.56 -3.51
N VAL A 372 -2.95 -19.31 -4.03
CA VAL A 372 -3.23 -19.02 -5.43
C VAL A 372 -2.14 -19.61 -6.33
N THR A 373 -0.87 -19.37 -5.99
CA THR A 373 0.28 -19.93 -6.72
C THR A 373 0.26 -21.45 -6.70
N GLN A 374 -0.04 -22.09 -5.56
CA GLN A 374 -0.12 -23.56 -5.45
C GLN A 374 -1.26 -24.16 -6.27
N ALA A 375 -2.47 -23.60 -6.22
CA ALA A 375 -3.59 -24.14 -6.97
C ALA A 375 -3.53 -23.79 -8.47
N LEU A 376 -2.92 -22.67 -8.85
CA LEU A 376 -2.50 -22.43 -10.23
C LEU A 376 -1.45 -23.47 -10.65
N ALA A 377 -0.37 -23.65 -9.87
CA ALA A 377 0.72 -24.63 -10.10
C ALA A 377 0.20 -26.04 -10.41
N ARG A 378 -0.81 -26.51 -9.65
CA ARG A 378 -1.45 -27.82 -9.86
C ARG A 378 -2.21 -27.92 -11.19
N ARG A 379 -2.87 -26.86 -11.65
CA ARG A 379 -3.51 -26.82 -12.98
C ARG A 379 -2.49 -26.94 -14.12
N PHE A 380 -1.20 -26.61 -13.89
CA PHE A 380 -0.16 -26.72 -14.92
C PHE A 380 0.36 -28.15 -15.16
N ALA A 381 0.13 -29.09 -14.24
CA ALA A 381 0.64 -30.46 -14.38
C ALA A 381 -0.04 -31.21 -15.54
N GLU A 382 -1.22 -30.76 -15.97
CA GLU A 382 -1.93 -31.31 -17.12
C GLU A 382 -1.39 -30.68 -18.41
N SER A 383 -0.75 -31.48 -19.25
CA SER A 383 -0.21 -31.04 -20.54
C SER A 383 -1.34 -30.60 -21.49
N MET A 384 -1.58 -29.29 -21.58
CA MET A 384 -2.46 -28.72 -22.59
C MET A 384 -1.85 -28.89 -24.00
N PRO A 385 -2.64 -29.29 -25.01
CA PRO A 385 -2.17 -29.33 -26.40
C PRO A 385 -1.77 -27.93 -26.88
N LYS A 386 -0.65 -27.84 -27.60
CA LYS A 386 -0.21 -26.59 -28.28
C LYS A 386 -1.37 -26.09 -29.15
N GLY A 387 -1.92 -24.92 -28.83
CA GLY A 387 -3.00 -24.34 -29.61
C GLY A 387 -2.49 -23.71 -30.90
N ASP A 388 -3.38 -23.59 -31.88
CA ASP A 388 -3.08 -23.12 -33.24
C ASP A 388 -2.88 -21.60 -33.35
N LYS A 389 -3.12 -20.81 -32.28
CA LYS A 389 -3.11 -19.35 -32.35
C LYS A 389 -1.87 -18.74 -31.68
N LYS A 390 -1.37 -17.63 -32.23
CA LYS A 390 -0.14 -16.96 -31.76
C LYS A 390 -0.39 -15.55 -31.24
N ILE A 391 0.33 -15.16 -30.19
CA ILE A 391 0.48 -13.77 -29.73
C ILE A 391 1.86 -13.30 -30.16
N VAL A 392 1.95 -12.29 -31.03
CA VAL A 392 3.22 -11.72 -31.49
C VAL A 392 3.41 -10.33 -30.88
N ILE A 393 4.52 -10.10 -30.18
CA ILE A 393 4.80 -8.85 -29.47
C ILE A 393 5.98 -8.13 -30.10
N ALA A 394 5.77 -6.89 -30.53
CA ALA A 394 6.85 -6.00 -30.97
C ALA A 394 6.90 -4.78 -30.03
N ALA A 395 8.11 -4.31 -29.71
CA ALA A 395 8.29 -3.24 -28.74
C ALA A 395 9.48 -2.32 -29.04
N THR A 396 9.45 -1.09 -28.52
CA THR A 396 10.62 -0.18 -28.52
C THR A 396 11.71 -0.60 -27.53
N PHE A 397 11.49 -1.69 -26.79
CA PHE A 397 12.37 -2.21 -25.75
C PHE A 397 12.40 -3.76 -25.76
N THR A 398 13.28 -4.37 -24.97
CA THR A 398 13.40 -5.83 -24.85
C THR A 398 12.16 -6.43 -24.16
N ALA A 399 11.24 -7.01 -24.93
CA ALA A 399 9.96 -7.55 -24.45
C ALA A 399 9.98 -9.06 -24.17
N GLN A 400 11.04 -9.77 -24.54
CA GLN A 400 11.20 -11.22 -24.37
C GLN A 400 10.94 -11.72 -22.92
N PRO A 401 11.30 -10.98 -21.86
CA PRO A 401 10.97 -11.38 -20.48
C PRO A 401 9.48 -11.54 -20.19
N LEU A 402 8.59 -10.96 -21.02
CA LEU A 402 7.14 -11.13 -20.88
C LEU A 402 6.67 -12.54 -21.29
N GLY A 403 7.46 -13.29 -22.05
CA GLY A 403 7.06 -14.56 -22.67
C GLY A 403 6.65 -15.61 -21.64
N SER A 404 7.51 -15.88 -20.66
CA SER A 404 7.24 -16.87 -19.61
C SER A 404 6.01 -16.52 -18.77
N THR A 405 5.80 -15.24 -18.49
CA THR A 405 4.63 -14.76 -17.74
C THR A 405 3.35 -14.91 -18.55
N LEU A 406 3.36 -14.54 -19.83
CA LEU A 406 2.19 -14.70 -20.70
C LEU A 406 1.84 -16.17 -20.92
N GLU A 407 2.83 -17.03 -21.14
CA GLU A 407 2.60 -18.47 -21.24
C GLU A 407 2.01 -19.06 -19.96
N LEU A 408 2.49 -18.61 -18.79
CA LEU A 408 1.95 -18.99 -17.48
C LEU A 408 0.45 -18.63 -17.40
N TRP A 409 0.10 -17.38 -17.69
CA TRP A 409 -1.28 -16.93 -17.57
C TRP A 409 -2.20 -17.55 -18.63
N CYS A 410 -1.73 -17.71 -19.87
CA CYS A 410 -2.49 -18.40 -20.91
C CYS A 410 -2.82 -19.83 -20.47
N LYS A 411 -1.86 -20.58 -19.92
CA LYS A 411 -2.10 -21.94 -19.38
C LYS A 411 -3.04 -21.93 -18.18
N ALA A 412 -2.85 -21.01 -17.22
CA ALA A 412 -3.70 -20.87 -16.04
C ALA A 412 -5.20 -20.68 -16.38
N PHE A 413 -5.49 -19.99 -17.49
CA PHE A 413 -6.85 -19.73 -17.97
C PHE A 413 -7.32 -20.68 -19.07
N GLY A 414 -6.58 -21.76 -19.36
CA GLY A 414 -6.97 -22.74 -20.38
C GLY A 414 -6.92 -22.20 -21.81
N ILE A 415 -6.13 -21.15 -22.04
CA ILE A 415 -6.02 -20.47 -23.32
C ILE A 415 -4.80 -21.01 -24.07
N SER A 416 -5.04 -21.76 -25.16
CA SER A 416 -3.97 -22.34 -25.96
C SER A 416 -3.39 -21.33 -26.97
N PHE A 417 -2.49 -20.45 -26.53
CA PHE A 417 -1.69 -19.55 -27.38
C PHE A 417 -0.20 -19.84 -27.27
N SER A 418 0.56 -19.62 -28.35
CA SER A 418 2.04 -19.49 -28.29
C SER A 418 2.45 -18.02 -28.38
N VAL A 419 3.56 -17.65 -27.73
CA VAL A 419 4.07 -16.25 -27.74
C VAL A 419 5.31 -16.17 -28.63
N GLU A 420 5.35 -15.21 -29.55
CA GLU A 420 6.49 -14.89 -30.41
C GLU A 420 6.82 -13.40 -30.28
N PHE A 421 8.06 -13.03 -30.61
CA PHE A 421 8.54 -11.66 -30.47
C PHE A 421 9.07 -11.13 -31.81
N GLY A 422 8.72 -9.88 -32.12
CA GLY A 422 9.32 -9.12 -33.22
C GLY A 422 10.70 -8.59 -32.86
N GLU A 423 11.36 -7.98 -33.83
CA GLU A 423 12.70 -7.41 -33.64
C GLU A 423 12.67 -6.17 -32.73
N PHE A 424 13.75 -5.99 -31.97
CA PHE A 424 13.89 -4.89 -31.02
C PHE A 424 13.85 -3.54 -31.74
N ASN A 425 12.95 -2.65 -31.28
CA ASN A 425 12.84 -1.27 -31.77
C ASN A 425 12.65 -1.14 -33.29
N GLN A 426 11.94 -2.08 -33.90
CA GLN A 426 11.58 -2.06 -35.34
C GLN A 426 10.07 -2.14 -35.53
N LEU A 427 9.33 -1.25 -34.86
CA LEU A 427 7.87 -1.28 -34.87
C LEU A 427 7.28 -0.95 -36.24
N GLU A 428 7.80 0.09 -36.89
CA GLU A 428 7.32 0.55 -38.19
C GLU A 428 7.52 -0.51 -39.27
N GLN A 429 8.70 -1.14 -39.29
CA GLN A 429 9.01 -2.25 -40.20
C GLN A 429 8.12 -3.46 -39.90
N THR A 430 7.93 -3.81 -38.62
CA THR A 430 7.05 -4.93 -38.23
C THR A 430 5.59 -4.67 -38.63
N LEU A 431 5.14 -3.42 -38.59
CA LEU A 431 3.78 -3.03 -38.97
C LEU A 431 3.59 -2.94 -40.50
N LEU A 432 4.58 -2.47 -41.25
CA LEU A 432 4.39 -2.12 -42.67
C LEU A 432 4.97 -3.14 -43.66
N SER A 433 5.97 -3.93 -43.27
CA SER A 433 6.65 -4.85 -44.18
C SER A 433 5.78 -6.07 -44.53
N PRO A 434 5.56 -6.39 -45.82
CA PRO A 434 4.75 -7.52 -46.29
C PRO A 434 5.14 -8.89 -45.70
N GLU A 435 6.41 -9.08 -45.37
CA GLU A 435 6.97 -10.33 -44.82
C GLU A 435 7.06 -10.32 -43.29
N SER A 436 6.42 -9.36 -42.61
CA SER A 436 6.54 -9.26 -41.15
C SER A 436 5.78 -10.36 -40.40
N VAL A 437 6.25 -10.64 -39.19
CA VAL A 437 5.59 -11.55 -38.24
C VAL A 437 4.14 -11.14 -37.95
N PHE A 438 3.82 -9.84 -37.97
CA PHE A 438 2.46 -9.34 -37.77
C PHE A 438 1.53 -9.61 -38.95
N ILE A 439 2.02 -9.53 -40.19
CA ILE A 439 1.20 -9.81 -41.37
C ILE A 439 0.95 -11.31 -41.52
N SER A 440 1.92 -12.14 -41.12
CA SER A 440 1.78 -13.60 -41.13
C SER A 440 0.79 -14.12 -40.07
N ASN A 441 0.59 -13.37 -38.97
CA ASN A 441 -0.25 -13.77 -37.85
C ASN A 441 -1.70 -13.27 -37.95
N GLN A 442 -2.43 -13.70 -38.99
CA GLN A 442 -3.80 -13.21 -39.27
C GLN A 442 -4.87 -13.79 -38.34
N ASN A 443 -4.61 -14.96 -37.73
CA ASN A 443 -5.57 -15.69 -36.89
C ASN A 443 -5.23 -15.61 -35.39
N GLY A 444 -4.26 -14.76 -35.04
CA GLY A 444 -3.74 -14.54 -33.69
C GLY A 444 -3.91 -13.10 -33.20
N LEU A 445 -3.08 -12.70 -32.24
CA LEU A 445 -3.08 -11.37 -31.64
C LEU A 445 -1.70 -10.72 -31.82
N ASN A 446 -1.67 -9.51 -32.37
CA ASN A 446 -0.44 -8.73 -32.50
C ASN A 446 -0.45 -7.59 -31.47
N VAL A 447 0.69 -7.35 -30.82
CA VAL A 447 0.81 -6.40 -29.71
C VAL A 447 1.98 -5.47 -29.95
N VAL A 448 1.72 -4.16 -29.93
CA VAL A 448 2.73 -3.10 -29.98
C VAL A 448 2.89 -2.48 -28.59
N LEU A 449 4.11 -2.49 -28.08
CA LEU A 449 4.45 -1.86 -26.80
C LEU A 449 5.46 -0.71 -27.00
N THR A 450 5.12 0.49 -26.53
CA THR A 450 5.98 1.67 -26.67
C THR A 450 6.32 2.29 -25.31
N ARG A 451 7.49 2.91 -25.19
CA ARG A 451 7.82 3.82 -24.08
C ARG A 451 7.89 5.26 -24.60
N PRO A 452 7.20 6.23 -23.97
CA PRO A 452 7.22 7.63 -24.42
C PRO A 452 8.63 8.22 -24.50
N GLU A 453 9.51 7.86 -23.58
CA GLU A 453 10.92 8.30 -23.54
C GLU A 453 11.75 7.83 -24.74
N ASP A 454 11.41 6.69 -25.35
CA ASP A 454 12.10 6.18 -26.55
C ASP A 454 11.71 7.00 -27.80
N LEU A 455 10.54 7.63 -27.77
CA LEU A 455 9.98 8.40 -28.88
C LEU A 455 10.31 9.90 -28.77
N ILE A 456 10.25 10.48 -27.57
CA ILE A 456 10.46 11.92 -27.34
C ILE A 456 11.46 12.11 -26.19
N SER A 457 12.61 12.72 -26.50
CA SER A 457 13.67 13.04 -25.54
C SER A 457 13.93 14.55 -25.45
N ASP A 458 14.42 15.02 -24.29
CA ASP A 458 14.72 16.45 -24.09
C ASP A 458 15.87 16.89 -25.02
N GLY A 459 15.60 17.88 -25.88
CA GLY A 459 16.57 18.40 -26.86
C GLY A 459 16.46 17.78 -28.26
N ASP A 460 15.58 16.79 -28.45
CA ASP A 460 15.35 16.17 -29.76
C ASP A 460 14.25 16.92 -30.56
N GLN A 461 14.64 17.54 -31.66
CA GLN A 461 13.73 18.26 -32.56
C GLN A 461 12.89 17.31 -33.44
N ASP A 462 13.34 16.06 -33.61
CA ASP A 462 12.76 15.09 -34.54
C ASP A 462 11.90 14.03 -33.85
N GLY A 463 11.87 13.99 -32.51
CA GLY A 463 11.09 13.00 -31.74
C GLY A 463 9.59 13.05 -32.04
N MET A 464 9.04 14.24 -32.32
CA MET A 464 7.65 14.40 -32.76
C MET A 464 7.40 13.81 -34.15
N ILE A 465 8.39 13.86 -35.05
CA ILE A 465 8.30 13.29 -36.39
C ILE A 465 8.27 11.76 -36.28
N ARG A 466 9.16 11.18 -35.46
CA ARG A 466 9.20 9.72 -35.20
C ARG A 466 7.88 9.21 -34.60
N ALA A 467 7.35 9.92 -33.60
CA ALA A 467 6.05 9.58 -33.01
C ALA A 467 4.91 9.64 -34.04
N SER A 468 4.91 10.65 -34.93
CA SER A 468 3.92 10.76 -36.00
C SER A 468 4.03 9.60 -36.99
N GLN A 469 5.25 9.25 -37.43
CA GLN A 469 5.48 8.14 -38.36
C GLN A 469 5.01 6.79 -37.80
N LEU A 470 5.28 6.53 -36.52
CA LEU A 470 4.81 5.32 -35.85
C LEU A 470 3.28 5.29 -35.76
N LEU A 471 2.64 6.43 -35.47
CA LEU A 471 1.18 6.53 -35.42
C LEU A 471 0.54 6.28 -36.78
N ASP A 472 1.15 6.79 -37.85
CA ASP A 472 0.71 6.55 -39.22
C ASP A 472 0.87 5.07 -39.60
N ALA A 473 1.98 4.44 -39.21
CA ALA A 473 2.20 3.01 -39.43
C ALA A 473 1.16 2.13 -38.72
N ILE A 474 0.86 2.44 -37.45
CA ILE A 474 -0.19 1.77 -36.66
C ILE A 474 -1.55 1.94 -37.32
N SER A 475 -1.87 3.16 -37.76
CA SER A 475 -3.15 3.48 -38.39
C SER A 475 -3.34 2.69 -39.69
N SER A 476 -2.31 2.66 -40.55
CA SER A 476 -2.32 1.93 -41.81
C SER A 476 -2.48 0.42 -41.61
N TYR A 477 -1.81 -0.16 -40.61
CA TYR A 477 -1.95 -1.58 -40.29
C TYR A 477 -3.37 -1.91 -39.77
N ALA A 478 -3.90 -1.08 -38.86
CA ALA A 478 -5.23 -1.29 -38.26
C ALA A 478 -6.41 -1.10 -39.25
N GLU A 479 -6.18 -0.45 -40.40
CA GLU A 479 -7.17 -0.38 -41.47
C GLU A 479 -7.34 -1.72 -42.19
N ASN A 480 -6.25 -2.46 -42.37
CA ASN A 480 -6.21 -3.64 -43.24
C ASN A 480 -6.21 -4.98 -42.48
N GLN A 481 -5.82 -5.00 -41.21
CA GLN A 481 -5.66 -6.22 -40.41
C GLN A 481 -6.47 -6.16 -39.10
N LYS A 482 -6.98 -7.31 -38.65
CA LYS A 482 -7.69 -7.45 -37.37
C LYS A 482 -6.76 -8.00 -36.31
N GLY A 483 -7.02 -7.67 -35.04
CA GLY A 483 -6.28 -8.26 -33.91
C GLY A 483 -4.99 -7.52 -33.54
N LEU A 484 -5.01 -6.19 -33.51
CA LEU A 484 -3.90 -5.37 -33.00
C LEU A 484 -4.25 -4.76 -31.63
N ILE A 485 -3.36 -4.91 -30.65
CA ILE A 485 -3.36 -4.14 -29.40
C ILE A 485 -2.15 -3.22 -29.41
N VAL A 486 -2.37 -1.96 -29.01
CA VAL A 486 -1.30 -0.97 -28.84
C VAL A 486 -1.36 -0.46 -27.42
N SER A 487 -0.23 -0.50 -26.72
CA SER A 487 -0.13 0.01 -25.35
C SER A 487 1.18 0.76 -25.14
N ASN A 488 1.08 1.87 -24.40
CA ASN A 488 2.24 2.56 -23.86
C ASN A 488 2.52 2.04 -22.44
N LEU A 489 3.78 1.73 -22.15
CA LEU A 489 4.19 1.47 -20.76
C LEU A 489 4.30 2.79 -19.99
N PRO A 490 3.99 2.80 -18.67
CA PRO A 490 4.32 3.93 -17.82
C PRO A 490 5.84 4.19 -17.88
N PRO A 491 6.29 5.45 -17.70
CA PRO A 491 7.71 5.79 -17.77
C PRO A 491 8.49 4.89 -16.80
N ALA A 492 9.69 4.47 -17.21
CA ALA A 492 10.56 3.66 -16.37
C ALA A 492 10.58 4.23 -14.94
N VAL A 493 10.29 3.39 -13.95
CA VAL A 493 10.39 3.74 -12.52
C VAL A 493 11.88 3.87 -12.19
N SER A 494 12.48 4.93 -12.70
CA SER A 494 13.86 5.30 -12.49
C SER A 494 13.95 6.10 -11.17
N PRO A 495 14.98 5.89 -10.35
CA PRO A 495 15.26 6.69 -9.15
C PRO A 495 15.23 8.22 -9.39
N PHE A 496 15.39 8.65 -10.64
CA PHE A 496 15.33 10.04 -11.09
C PHE A 496 13.98 10.74 -10.81
N PHE A 497 12.87 10.00 -10.69
CA PHE A 497 11.56 10.59 -10.42
C PHE A 497 11.46 11.16 -8.99
N MET A 498 12.25 10.64 -8.04
CA MET A 498 12.22 11.06 -6.64
C MET A 498 12.97 12.37 -6.38
N GLU A 499 13.99 12.69 -7.19
CA GLU A 499 14.82 13.89 -6.97
C GLU A 499 14.15 15.18 -7.46
N SER A 500 13.29 15.11 -8.49
CA SER A 500 12.55 16.28 -9.00
C SER A 500 11.40 16.74 -8.08
N ILE A 501 10.79 15.81 -7.34
CA ILE A 501 9.72 16.12 -6.38
C ILE A 501 10.31 16.83 -5.16
N ASN A 502 11.50 16.43 -4.69
CA ASN A 502 12.16 17.04 -3.52
C ASN A 502 12.81 18.41 -3.80
N LYS A 503 13.25 18.69 -5.04
CA LYS A 503 13.74 20.04 -5.42
C LYS A 503 12.61 21.06 -5.68
N SER A 504 11.35 20.62 -5.78
CA SER A 504 10.21 21.49 -6.14
C SER A 504 9.60 22.30 -4.98
N LYS A 505 10.05 22.11 -3.72
CA LYS A 505 9.52 22.88 -2.58
C LYS A 505 10.11 24.29 -2.41
N ASN A 506 11.16 24.66 -3.16
CA ASN A 506 11.80 25.99 -3.07
C ASN A 506 11.64 26.91 -4.30
N TYR A 507 10.86 26.50 -5.31
CA TYR A 507 10.43 27.41 -6.37
C TYR A 507 8.94 27.22 -6.62
N ALA A 508 8.12 28.03 -5.94
CA ALA A 508 6.80 28.35 -6.47
C ALA A 508 7.02 28.96 -7.87
N PHE A 509 6.36 28.38 -8.88
CA PHE A 509 6.54 28.58 -10.33
C PHE A 509 7.70 27.81 -11.00
N GLY A 510 7.45 26.53 -11.34
CA GLY A 510 8.37 25.79 -12.24
C GLY A 510 7.90 24.41 -12.76
N GLY A 511 7.02 23.69 -12.06
CA GLY A 511 6.63 22.31 -12.41
C GLY A 511 5.60 22.14 -13.56
N LYS A 512 5.29 23.20 -14.32
CA LYS A 512 4.22 23.15 -15.35
C LYS A 512 4.69 22.65 -16.73
N SER A 513 5.99 22.54 -17.01
CA SER A 513 6.47 22.30 -18.39
C SER A 513 6.22 20.87 -18.90
N ASN A 514 6.64 19.84 -18.15
CA ASN A 514 6.55 18.45 -18.63
C ASN A 514 5.15 17.84 -18.53
N TRP A 515 4.35 18.21 -17.52
CA TRP A 515 2.94 17.84 -17.44
C TRP A 515 2.07 18.51 -18.50
N LYS A 516 2.47 19.71 -18.96
CA LYS A 516 1.78 20.41 -20.05
C LYS A 516 2.12 19.79 -21.41
N LYS A 517 3.38 19.40 -21.67
CA LYS A 517 3.77 18.61 -22.84
C LYS A 517 3.07 17.24 -22.88
N TRP A 518 2.96 16.56 -21.73
CA TRP A 518 2.22 15.29 -21.59
C TRP A 518 0.72 15.46 -21.85
N ARG A 519 0.11 16.52 -21.30
CA ARG A 519 -1.29 16.86 -21.60
C ARG A 519 -1.48 17.27 -23.04
N GLU A 520 -0.54 17.98 -23.66
CA GLU A 520 -0.57 18.35 -25.09
C GLU A 520 -0.48 17.10 -25.96
N PHE A 521 0.44 16.16 -25.68
CA PHE A 521 0.57 14.87 -26.37
C PHE A 521 -0.72 14.02 -26.28
N ILE A 522 -1.28 13.85 -25.07
CA ILE A 522 -2.57 13.16 -24.89
C ILE A 522 -3.71 13.92 -25.57
N SER A 523 -3.75 15.25 -25.46
CA SER A 523 -4.84 16.08 -26.02
C SER A 523 -4.82 16.21 -27.54
N LEU A 524 -3.68 15.93 -28.19
CA LEU A 524 -3.56 15.95 -29.65
C LEU A 524 -3.81 14.56 -30.24
N ILE A 525 -3.33 13.51 -29.58
CA ILE A 525 -3.39 12.13 -30.11
C ILE A 525 -4.72 11.45 -29.74
N LEU A 526 -5.18 11.60 -28.49
CA LEU A 526 -6.38 10.90 -28.02
C LEU A 526 -7.64 11.33 -28.78
N PRO A 527 -7.88 12.62 -29.10
CA PRO A 527 -9.05 13.00 -29.88
C PRO A 527 -8.98 12.57 -31.34
N GLU A 528 -7.80 12.56 -31.97
CA GLU A 528 -7.64 12.13 -33.37
C GLU A 528 -7.80 10.60 -33.50
N LEU A 529 -7.29 9.85 -32.51
CA LEU A 529 -7.47 8.40 -32.42
C LEU A 529 -8.94 8.03 -32.12
N LEU A 530 -9.58 8.74 -31.18
CA LEU A 530 -11.00 8.57 -30.86
C LEU A 530 -11.89 8.96 -32.05
N ARG A 531 -11.58 10.04 -32.77
CA ARG A 531 -12.31 10.50 -33.97
C ARG A 531 -12.22 9.50 -35.12
N LYS A 532 -11.02 8.95 -35.38
CA LYS A 532 -10.82 7.89 -36.40
C LYS A 532 -11.46 6.55 -36.01
N LEU A 533 -11.55 6.23 -34.72
CA LEU A 533 -12.24 5.05 -34.20
C LEU A 533 -13.78 5.20 -34.21
N ASP A 534 -14.31 6.38 -33.90
CA ASP A 534 -15.76 6.67 -33.91
C ASP A 534 -16.34 6.67 -35.34
N ASP A 535 -15.61 7.23 -36.31
CA ASP A 535 -15.98 7.17 -37.74
C ASP A 535 -16.10 5.71 -38.25
N LYS A 536 -15.29 4.79 -37.69
CA LYS A 536 -15.32 3.35 -37.99
C LYS A 536 -16.51 2.65 -37.32
N MET A 537 -16.85 3.03 -36.08
CA MET A 537 -18.05 2.52 -35.38
C MET A 537 -19.35 2.97 -36.06
N HIS A 538 -19.44 4.21 -36.54
CA HIS A 538 -20.59 4.71 -37.29
C HIS A 538 -20.77 4.01 -38.65
N ARG A 539 -19.68 3.74 -39.40
CA ARG A 539 -19.73 2.98 -40.66
C ARG A 539 -20.11 1.50 -40.45
N MET A 540 -19.64 0.86 -39.36
CA MET A 540 -20.03 -0.53 -39.04
C MET A 540 -21.50 -0.65 -38.63
N HIS A 541 -22.07 0.35 -37.93
CA HIS A 541 -23.51 0.37 -37.62
C HIS A 541 -24.40 0.49 -38.86
N HIS A 542 -23.94 1.19 -39.90
CA HIS A 542 -24.65 1.30 -41.17
C HIS A 542 -24.65 -0.01 -41.97
N LEU A 543 -23.52 -0.76 -41.96
CA LEU A 543 -23.39 -2.09 -42.58
C LEU A 543 -24.20 -3.18 -41.85
N ARG A 544 -24.39 -3.05 -40.53
CA ARG A 544 -25.20 -4.00 -39.73
C ARG A 544 -26.70 -3.86 -39.99
N ARG A 545 -27.19 -2.69 -40.41
CA ARG A 545 -28.59 -2.48 -40.83
C ARG A 545 -28.89 -3.00 -42.24
N SER A 546 -27.91 -3.09 -43.13
CA SER A 546 -28.11 -3.55 -44.52
C SER A 546 -28.04 -5.08 -44.71
N LEU A 547 -27.64 -5.85 -43.68
CA LEU A 547 -27.44 -7.31 -43.74
C LEU A 547 -28.37 -8.12 -42.82
N ALA A 548 -29.44 -7.50 -42.29
CA ALA A 548 -30.43 -8.23 -41.49
C ALA A 548 -31.32 -9.12 -42.39
N LEU A 549 -30.96 -10.39 -42.53
CA LEU A 549 -31.87 -11.44 -43.00
C LEU A 549 -33.02 -11.63 -41.99
N PRO A 550 -34.26 -11.85 -42.45
CA PRO A 550 -35.41 -12.00 -41.57
C PRO A 550 -35.36 -13.36 -40.85
N ILE A 551 -35.57 -13.32 -39.54
CA ILE A 551 -35.70 -14.52 -38.70
C ILE A 551 -37.11 -15.11 -38.94
N PRO A 552 -37.25 -16.38 -39.37
CA PRO A 552 -38.55 -17.04 -39.40
C PRO A 552 -39.03 -17.35 -37.98
N LYS A 553 -40.34 -17.25 -37.79
CA LYS A 553 -41.08 -17.36 -36.52
C LYS A 553 -40.81 -18.63 -35.71
#